data_AF-A0A7K0KG01-F1
#
_entry.id   AF-A0A7K0KG01-F1
#
_cell.length_a   1.000
_cell.length_b   1.000
_cell.length_c   1.000
_cell.angle_alpha   90.00
_cell.angle_beta   90.00
_cell.angle_gamma   90.00
#
_symmetry.space_group_name_H-M   'P 1'
#
loop_
_entity.id
_entity.type
_entity.pdbx_description
1 polymer ?
#
loop_
_entity_poly.entity_id
_entity_poly.type
_entity_poly.pdbx_seq_one_letter_code
_entity_poly.pdbx_strand_id
1 'polypeptide(L)'
;MIIRTTLKIVFLMTCLVPCRAQTASGYFHTIGEGERHGKVVTAHVEMPMSCDTLAAESSEPPDTPSEKAKTEMPKPAAPVKKAPRMRSYRNWKERELTMFNLLEVIREVGLSNGLIVLAQALLETGHFSSNVCKEYNNLFGLYDSKNREYFRFNRWEDSVVAYQRMIQYRYKGGNYFQFLKRIGYAEDPRYIVKLARMVKSIYKDVVTR
;
A
#
# COMPACT_ATOMS: atom_id res chain seq x y z
N MET A 1 23.55 76.00 31.52
CA MET A 1 23.80 74.56 31.76
C MET A 1 23.16 73.80 30.61
N ILE A 2 23.84 73.55 29.48
CA ILE A 2 24.83 72.48 29.21
C ILE A 2 24.41 71.12 29.80
N ILE A 3 24.11 70.18 28.89
CA ILE A 3 24.36 68.70 28.83
C ILE A 3 23.39 68.20 27.72
N ARG A 4 23.78 68.07 26.43
CA ARG A 4 24.44 66.91 25.76
C ARG A 4 23.80 65.57 26.22
N THR A 5 23.27 64.63 25.44
CA THR A 5 23.79 63.99 24.22
C THR A 5 22.83 62.84 23.83
N THR A 6 22.77 62.50 22.54
CA THR A 6 22.50 61.16 21.95
C THR A 6 21.15 60.47 22.19
N LEU A 7 20.23 60.58 21.23
CA LEU A 7 19.22 59.55 20.97
C LEU A 7 19.60 58.80 19.67
N LYS A 8 20.05 57.56 19.85
CA LYS A 8 20.47 56.64 18.78
C LYS A 8 19.25 56.25 17.96
N ILE A 9 19.35 56.52 16.65
CA ILE A 9 18.46 56.03 15.61
C ILE A 9 18.54 54.49 15.62
N VAL A 10 17.54 53.84 16.19
CA VAL A 10 17.32 52.39 16.07
C VAL A 10 16.35 52.18 14.92
N PHE A 11 16.96 51.84 13.80
CA PHE A 11 16.49 51.16 12.60
C PHE A 11 15.18 50.34 12.82
N LEU A 12 14.01 50.95 12.58
CA LEU A 12 12.74 50.24 12.47
C LEU A 12 12.57 49.78 11.02
N MET A 13 13.21 48.65 10.68
CA MET A 13 12.93 47.88 9.46
C MET A 13 11.57 47.20 9.59
N THR A 14 10.51 47.93 9.24
CA THR A 14 9.19 47.35 8.99
C THR A 14 9.23 46.58 7.67
N CYS A 15 9.49 45.28 7.75
CA CYS A 15 9.36 44.37 6.61
C CYS A 15 7.90 44.35 6.14
N LEU A 16 7.63 44.98 5.00
CA LEU A 16 6.49 44.66 4.15
C LEU A 16 6.58 43.17 3.79
N VAL A 17 5.67 42.36 4.32
CA VAL A 17 5.41 41.02 3.81
C VAL A 17 4.41 41.14 2.67
N PRO A 18 4.79 40.91 1.40
CA PRO A 18 3.80 40.73 0.35
C PRO A 18 3.07 39.39 0.59
N CYS A 19 1.80 39.50 0.98
CA CYS A 19 0.85 38.40 0.99
C CYS A 19 0.66 37.89 -0.44
N ARG A 20 1.41 36.85 -0.81
CA ARG A 20 1.26 36.16 -2.09
C ARG A 20 0.04 35.23 -1.98
N ALA A 21 -1.12 35.73 -2.40
CA ALA A 21 -2.28 34.90 -2.68
C ALA A 21 -1.90 33.90 -3.78
N GLN A 22 -1.76 32.62 -3.43
CA GLN A 22 -1.67 31.55 -4.42
C GLN A 22 -3.08 31.07 -4.70
N THR A 23 -3.65 31.57 -5.78
CA THR A 23 -4.84 31.03 -6.42
C THR A 23 -4.56 29.60 -6.87
N ALA A 24 -5.45 28.69 -6.46
CA ALA A 24 -5.48 27.31 -6.90
C ALA A 24 -5.62 27.23 -8.43
N SER A 25 -4.56 26.75 -9.09
CA SER A 25 -4.63 26.15 -10.43
C SER A 25 -3.28 25.49 -10.71
N GLY A 26 -3.17 24.18 -10.49
CA GLY A 26 -1.89 23.47 -10.64
C GLY A 26 -2.03 21.96 -10.86
N TYR A 27 -3.22 21.48 -11.19
CA TYR A 27 -3.41 20.16 -11.77
C TYR A 27 -3.51 20.37 -13.28
N PHE A 28 -2.91 19.50 -14.09
CA PHE A 28 -2.81 19.60 -15.57
C PHE A 28 -1.64 20.45 -16.10
N HIS A 29 -0.43 19.87 -16.12
CA HIS A 29 0.50 20.05 -17.24
C HIS A 29 1.52 18.90 -17.23
N THR A 30 1.29 17.90 -18.08
CA THR A 30 2.29 17.14 -18.88
C THR A 30 1.53 16.09 -19.70
N ILE A 31 0.89 16.51 -20.78
CA ILE A 31 0.69 15.64 -21.96
C ILE A 31 1.51 16.30 -23.05
N GLY A 32 2.72 15.77 -23.26
CA GLY A 32 3.58 16.09 -24.38
C GLY A 32 3.57 14.92 -25.33
N GLU A 33 3.23 15.21 -26.58
CA GLU A 33 3.22 14.32 -27.73
C GLU A 33 4.64 13.80 -28.03
N GLY A 34 4.72 12.59 -28.59
CA GLY A 34 5.96 11.94 -29.00
C GLY A 34 5.65 10.75 -29.90
N GLU A 35 6.08 10.85 -31.15
CA GLU A 35 5.55 10.18 -32.33
C GLU A 35 5.91 8.70 -32.52
N ARG A 36 5.22 8.14 -33.52
CA ARG A 36 5.33 6.82 -34.15
C ARG A 36 6.70 6.61 -34.81
N HIS A 37 7.18 5.35 -34.81
CA HIS A 37 7.45 4.49 -35.98
C HIS A 37 8.44 3.36 -35.61
N GLY A 38 8.23 2.14 -36.12
CA GLY A 38 9.33 1.16 -36.26
C GLY A 38 9.05 -0.33 -36.00
N LYS A 39 8.24 -0.96 -36.86
CA LYS A 39 8.44 -2.29 -37.50
C LYS A 39 8.96 -3.53 -36.72
N VAL A 40 8.05 -4.51 -36.59
CA VAL A 40 8.16 -5.98 -36.78
C VAL A 40 9.57 -6.60 -36.87
N VAL A 41 9.86 -7.58 -35.98
CA VAL A 41 10.55 -8.83 -36.33
C VAL A 41 9.98 -9.99 -35.50
N THR A 42 9.54 -11.02 -36.22
CA THR A 42 9.11 -12.36 -35.79
C THR A 42 10.28 -13.23 -35.36
N ALA A 43 10.13 -14.01 -34.28
CA ALA A 43 10.90 -15.24 -34.07
C ALA A 43 10.11 -16.22 -33.21
N HIS A 44 9.63 -17.29 -33.85
CA HIS A 44 9.21 -18.53 -33.21
C HIS A 44 10.46 -19.29 -32.77
N VAL A 45 10.45 -19.86 -31.56
CA VAL A 45 11.20 -21.08 -31.22
C VAL A 45 10.33 -21.92 -30.29
N GLU A 46 10.10 -23.15 -30.71
CA GLU A 46 9.32 -24.20 -30.04
C GLU A 46 10.15 -24.90 -28.95
N MET A 47 9.54 -25.10 -27.77
CA MET A 47 9.54 -26.31 -26.90
C MET A 47 10.89 -26.89 -26.39
N PRO A 48 10.97 -27.86 -25.43
CA PRO A 48 9.94 -28.76 -24.87
C PRO A 48 9.97 -28.99 -23.33
N MET A 49 9.07 -29.87 -22.90
CA MET A 49 8.96 -30.54 -21.60
C MET A 49 10.16 -31.47 -21.28
N SER A 50 10.27 -31.82 -19.98
CA SER A 50 10.65 -33.13 -19.38
C SER A 50 11.89 -33.16 -18.49
N CYS A 51 11.71 -33.79 -17.32
CA CYS A 51 12.66 -34.70 -16.69
C CYS A 51 11.88 -35.58 -15.70
N ASP A 52 11.47 -36.76 -16.16
CA ASP A 52 11.43 -38.00 -15.36
C ASP A 52 12.92 -38.43 -15.13
N THR A 53 13.38 -39.31 -14.24
CA THR A 53 12.91 -40.50 -13.53
C THR A 53 13.96 -40.75 -12.42
N LEU A 54 13.74 -41.50 -11.33
CA LEU A 54 13.99 -42.95 -11.23
C LEU A 54 13.41 -43.49 -9.91
N ALA A 55 12.72 -44.62 -10.04
CA ALA A 55 12.07 -45.40 -8.99
C ALA A 55 12.93 -46.61 -8.55
N ALA A 56 12.62 -47.16 -7.37
CA ALA A 56 12.62 -48.58 -6.95
C ALA A 56 12.77 -48.63 -5.41
N GLU A 57 11.78 -49.06 -4.61
CA GLU A 57 11.46 -50.46 -4.20
C GLU A 57 12.69 -51.25 -3.70
N SER A 58 12.70 -52.07 -2.64
CA SER A 58 11.68 -52.67 -1.76
C SER A 58 12.43 -53.43 -0.63
N SER A 59 11.70 -53.85 0.42
CA SER A 59 11.89 -55.02 1.31
C SER A 59 12.65 -54.91 2.65
N GLU A 60 11.93 -55.28 3.73
CA GLU A 60 12.33 -55.59 5.11
C GLU A 60 12.61 -57.12 5.30
N PRO A 61 12.70 -57.71 6.52
CA PRO A 61 13.77 -57.73 7.56
C PRO A 61 14.21 -59.22 7.87
N PRO A 62 14.94 -59.61 8.96
CA PRO A 62 14.40 -59.68 10.34
C PRO A 62 15.39 -59.55 11.55
N ASP A 63 14.77 -59.28 12.70
CA ASP A 63 15.00 -59.71 14.10
C ASP A 63 16.16 -59.27 15.05
N THR A 64 15.66 -58.80 16.21
CA THR A 64 16.15 -58.33 17.54
C THR A 64 16.87 -59.40 18.41
N PRO A 65 17.28 -59.20 19.71
CA PRO A 65 17.10 -58.08 20.67
C PRO A 65 18.28 -57.72 21.64
N SER A 66 18.19 -56.58 22.34
CA SER A 66 18.52 -56.36 23.78
C SER A 66 18.69 -54.84 24.04
N GLU A 67 17.67 -54.18 24.57
CA GLU A 67 17.51 -53.83 25.99
C GLU A 67 18.56 -52.84 26.54
N LYS A 68 18.16 -51.58 26.72
CA LYS A 68 18.23 -50.88 28.02
C LYS A 68 17.52 -49.53 27.99
N ALA A 69 16.76 -49.33 29.05
CA ALA A 69 15.96 -48.16 29.37
C ALA A 69 16.74 -46.84 29.35
N LYS A 70 16.05 -45.76 28.97
CA LYS A 70 16.12 -44.43 29.62
C LYS A 70 15.04 -43.48 29.11
N THR A 71 14.18 -43.11 30.06
CA THR A 71 13.54 -41.79 30.20
C THR A 71 12.59 -41.33 29.11
N GLU A 72 11.30 -41.52 29.37
CA GLU A 72 10.20 -40.73 28.80
C GLU A 72 10.44 -39.23 29.06
N MET A 73 10.54 -38.44 27.99
CA MET A 73 10.35 -37.00 28.04
C MET A 73 9.01 -36.67 27.36
N PRO A 74 8.19 -35.77 27.93
CA PRO A 74 6.87 -35.47 27.40
C PRO A 74 6.98 -34.77 26.04
N LYS A 75 6.11 -35.23 25.13
CA LYS A 75 5.83 -34.68 23.80
C LYS A 75 5.70 -33.15 23.87
N PRO A 76 6.43 -32.36 23.06
CA PRO A 76 6.32 -30.91 23.10
C PRO A 76 4.90 -30.49 22.70
N ALA A 77 4.27 -29.74 23.60
CA ALA A 77 2.98 -29.11 23.38
C ALA A 77 3.02 -28.24 22.12
N ALA A 78 1.99 -28.36 21.28
CA ALA A 78 1.81 -27.54 20.10
C ALA A 78 1.94 -26.03 20.43
N PRO A 79 2.57 -25.22 19.56
CA PRO A 79 2.75 -23.81 19.84
C PRO A 79 1.38 -23.12 19.94
N VAL A 80 1.13 -22.49 21.08
CA VAL A 80 -0.03 -21.64 21.33
C VAL A 80 -0.05 -20.54 20.25
N LYS A 81 -1.03 -20.60 19.34
CA LYS A 81 -1.23 -19.58 18.30
C LYS A 81 -1.53 -18.25 19.00
N LYS A 82 -0.60 -17.29 18.92
CA LYS A 82 -0.82 -15.93 19.44
C LYS A 82 -2.02 -15.32 18.70
N ALA A 83 -2.95 -14.73 19.45
CA ALA A 83 -4.10 -14.06 18.86
C ALA A 83 -3.61 -12.95 17.89
N PRO A 84 -4.28 -12.79 16.73
CA PRO A 84 -3.88 -11.80 15.74
C PRO A 84 -4.00 -10.40 16.32
N ARG A 85 -2.95 -9.59 16.14
CA ARG A 85 -2.87 -8.25 16.74
C ARG A 85 -3.73 -7.28 15.95
N MET A 86 -4.82 -6.82 16.55
CA MET A 86 -5.65 -5.74 16.01
C MET A 86 -4.93 -4.39 16.17
N ARG A 87 -4.81 -3.64 15.07
CA ARG A 87 -4.16 -2.32 15.05
C ARG A 87 -5.19 -1.20 15.10
N SER A 88 -4.88 -0.15 15.86
CA SER A 88 -5.58 1.13 15.80
C SER A 88 -4.57 2.27 15.96
N TYR A 89 -4.79 3.38 15.26
CA TYR A 89 -3.83 4.50 15.23
C TYR A 89 -4.41 5.80 15.78
N ARG A 90 -5.70 6.06 15.56
CA ARG A 90 -6.37 7.29 15.98
C ARG A 90 -7.78 6.99 16.48
N ASN A 91 -8.31 7.91 17.28
CA ASN A 91 -9.72 7.89 17.64
C ASN A 91 -10.54 8.57 16.54
N TRP A 92 -11.30 7.78 15.77
CA TRP A 92 -12.06 8.27 14.63
C TRP A 92 -13.51 8.60 15.02
N LYS A 93 -14.11 9.58 14.36
CA LYS A 93 -15.57 9.73 14.38
C LYS A 93 -16.19 8.57 13.60
N GLU A 94 -17.26 7.98 14.12
CA GLU A 94 -17.97 6.89 13.42
C GLU A 94 -18.50 7.38 12.08
N ARG A 95 -18.13 6.66 11.02
CA ARG A 95 -18.51 6.93 9.63
C ARG A 95 -18.70 5.60 8.91
N GLU A 96 -19.69 5.55 8.03
CA GLU A 96 -19.90 4.39 7.16
C GLU A 96 -18.82 4.32 6.08
N LEU A 97 -18.47 3.09 5.66
CA LEU A 97 -17.54 2.87 4.57
C LEU A 97 -18.22 3.19 3.23
N THR A 98 -18.05 4.43 2.77
CA THR A 98 -18.51 4.91 1.46
C THR A 98 -17.34 5.50 0.68
N MET A 99 -17.50 5.61 -0.64
CA MET A 99 -16.46 6.20 -1.51
C MET A 99 -16.10 7.63 -1.08
N PHE A 100 -17.10 8.44 -0.71
CA PHE A 100 -16.92 9.83 -0.28
C PHE A 100 -16.22 9.93 1.08
N ASN A 101 -16.65 9.12 2.05
CA ASN A 101 -16.02 9.10 3.38
C ASN A 101 -14.57 8.61 3.30
N LEU A 102 -14.29 7.61 2.46
CA LEU A 102 -12.93 7.14 2.24
C LEU A 102 -12.06 8.22 1.61
N LEU A 103 -12.56 8.95 0.61
CA LEU A 103 -11.82 10.05 0.00
C LEU A 103 -11.56 11.19 0.99
N GLU A 104 -12.52 11.49 1.87
CA GLU A 104 -12.36 12.44 2.96
C GLU A 104 -11.24 12.01 3.93
N VAL A 105 -11.25 10.75 4.39
CA VAL A 105 -10.20 10.23 5.29
C VAL A 105 -8.83 10.20 4.61
N ILE A 106 -8.76 9.85 3.32
CA ILE A 106 -7.51 9.92 2.52
C ILE A 106 -6.94 11.35 2.55
N ARG A 107 -7.80 12.37 2.44
CA ARG A 107 -7.43 13.78 2.53
C ARG A 107 -7.02 14.19 3.94
N GLU A 108 -7.78 13.79 4.96
CA GLU A 108 -7.47 14.04 6.39
C GLU A 108 -6.12 13.43 6.82
N VAL A 109 -5.79 12.25 6.30
CA VAL A 109 -4.50 11.58 6.54
C VAL A 109 -3.36 12.25 5.77
N GLY A 110 -3.65 12.93 4.66
CA GLY A 110 -2.66 13.58 3.82
C GLY A 110 -1.97 12.63 2.85
N LEU A 111 -2.72 11.66 2.29
CA LEU A 111 -2.23 10.80 1.22
C LEU A 111 -2.18 11.58 -0.11
N SER A 112 -1.11 11.37 -0.88
CA SER A 112 -1.04 11.91 -2.24
C SER A 112 -1.83 11.03 -3.21
N ASN A 113 -2.19 11.58 -4.38
CA ASN A 113 -2.87 10.83 -5.44
C ASN A 113 -4.17 10.16 -4.97
N GLY A 114 -5.00 10.88 -4.20
CA GLY A 114 -6.16 10.32 -3.51
C GLY A 114 -7.13 9.54 -4.39
N LEU A 115 -7.36 9.96 -5.65
CA LEU A 115 -8.19 9.21 -6.61
C LEU A 115 -7.61 7.83 -6.95
N ILE A 116 -6.29 7.73 -7.07
CA ILE A 116 -5.62 6.44 -7.35
C ILE A 116 -5.69 5.56 -6.11
N VAL A 117 -5.43 6.10 -4.93
CA VAL A 117 -5.54 5.36 -3.65
C VAL A 117 -6.96 4.86 -3.43
N LEU A 118 -7.97 5.69 -3.70
CA LEU A 118 -9.38 5.32 -3.65
C LEU A 118 -9.69 4.16 -4.63
N ALA A 119 -9.18 4.27 -5.86
CA ALA A 119 -9.35 3.21 -6.85
C ALA A 119 -8.67 1.90 -6.43
N GLN A 120 -7.53 1.95 -5.73
CA GLN A 120 -6.89 0.76 -5.17
C GLN A 120 -7.81 0.10 -4.15
N ALA A 121 -8.33 0.85 -3.17
CA ALA A 121 -9.24 0.32 -2.17
C ALA A 121 -10.46 -0.37 -2.81
N LEU A 122 -11.07 0.25 -3.82
CA LEU A 122 -12.20 -0.34 -4.54
C LEU A 122 -11.82 -1.61 -5.31
N LEU A 123 -10.63 -1.63 -5.93
CA LEU A 123 -10.13 -2.79 -6.67
C LEU A 123 -9.81 -3.96 -5.74
N GLU A 124 -9.14 -3.72 -4.60
CA GLU A 124 -8.77 -4.76 -3.63
C GLU A 124 -10.00 -5.34 -2.92
N THR A 125 -11.00 -4.51 -2.64
CA THR A 125 -12.19 -4.92 -1.87
C THR A 125 -13.34 -5.41 -2.75
N GLY A 126 -13.24 -5.26 -4.07
CA GLY A 126 -14.33 -5.53 -5.00
C GLY A 126 -15.55 -4.65 -4.70
N HIS A 127 -15.36 -3.33 -4.59
CA HIS A 127 -16.39 -2.37 -4.16
C HIS A 127 -16.93 -2.65 -2.74
N PHE A 128 -16.03 -2.86 -1.77
CA PHE A 128 -16.34 -3.11 -0.36
C PHE A 128 -17.12 -4.41 -0.08
N SER A 129 -17.15 -5.33 -1.04
CA SER A 129 -17.91 -6.58 -0.92
C SER A 129 -17.11 -7.72 -0.26
N SER A 130 -15.77 -7.67 -0.31
CA SER A 130 -14.91 -8.79 0.11
C SER A 130 -14.93 -9.06 1.61
N ASN A 131 -14.80 -10.34 1.99
CA ASN A 131 -14.75 -10.77 3.39
C ASN A 131 -13.55 -10.18 4.14
N VAL A 132 -12.39 -10.07 3.49
CA VAL A 132 -11.18 -9.46 4.08
C VAL A 132 -11.41 -7.99 4.44
N CYS A 133 -12.16 -7.26 3.60
CA CYS A 133 -12.56 -5.89 3.89
C CYS A 133 -13.44 -5.82 5.15
N LYS A 134 -14.42 -6.72 5.27
CA LYS A 134 -15.43 -6.72 6.35
C LYS A 134 -14.89 -7.26 7.67
N GLU A 135 -14.09 -8.32 7.63
CA GLU A 135 -13.58 -9.00 8.81
C GLU A 135 -12.35 -8.29 9.39
N TYR A 136 -11.45 -7.78 8.54
CA TYR A 136 -10.16 -7.24 8.98
C TYR A 136 -10.07 -5.72 8.85
N ASN A 137 -11.11 -5.06 8.32
CA ASN A 137 -11.11 -3.63 8.03
C ASN A 137 -9.89 -3.20 7.19
N ASN A 138 -9.40 -4.09 6.32
CA ASN A 138 -8.19 -3.89 5.53
C ASN A 138 -8.55 -3.57 4.08
N LEU A 139 -8.62 -2.28 3.76
CA LEU A 139 -9.04 -1.81 2.44
C LEU A 139 -8.00 -2.03 1.34
N PHE A 140 -6.73 -2.18 1.71
CA PHE A 140 -5.62 -2.17 0.76
C PHE A 140 -4.91 -3.52 0.64
N GLY A 141 -5.47 -4.58 1.23
CA GLY A 141 -4.88 -5.92 1.21
C GLY A 141 -3.48 -5.97 1.85
N LEU A 142 -3.20 -5.11 2.85
CA LEU A 142 -1.88 -5.01 3.44
C LEU A 142 -1.50 -6.34 4.12
N TYR A 143 -0.39 -6.93 3.70
CA TYR A 143 0.08 -8.23 4.15
C TYR A 143 1.37 -8.11 4.99
N ASP A 144 1.41 -8.81 6.13
CA ASP A 144 2.59 -8.90 6.97
C ASP A 144 3.39 -10.16 6.64
N SER A 145 4.44 -10.02 5.82
CA SER A 145 5.29 -11.15 5.45
C SER A 145 6.01 -11.79 6.64
N LYS A 146 6.20 -11.08 7.76
CA LYS A 146 6.90 -11.62 8.94
C LYS A 146 6.03 -12.63 9.68
N ASN A 147 4.75 -12.29 9.87
CA ASN A 147 3.77 -13.13 10.56
C ASN A 147 2.96 -14.00 9.59
N ARG A 148 3.17 -13.82 8.28
CA ARG A 148 2.44 -14.47 7.18
C ARG A 148 0.93 -14.29 7.26
N GLU A 149 0.46 -13.16 7.75
CA GLU A 149 -0.96 -12.84 7.92
C GLU A 149 -1.32 -11.46 7.36
N TYR A 150 -2.60 -11.27 7.02
CA TYR A 150 -3.11 -9.93 6.68
C TYR A 150 -3.21 -9.06 7.93
N PHE A 151 -2.89 -7.78 7.80
CA PHE A 151 -3.13 -6.83 8.88
C PHE A 151 -4.62 -6.73 9.18
N ARG A 152 -4.94 -6.69 10.47
CA ARG A 152 -6.29 -6.46 10.99
C ARG A 152 -6.34 -5.12 11.68
N PHE A 153 -7.37 -4.35 11.37
CA PHE A 153 -7.59 -3.03 11.92
C PHE A 153 -8.89 -3.00 12.72
N ASN A 154 -8.90 -2.18 13.77
CA ASN A 154 -10.11 -1.97 14.55
C ASN A 154 -11.18 -1.26 13.72
N ARG A 155 -10.75 -0.32 12.86
CA ARG A 155 -11.62 0.41 11.94
C ARG A 155 -10.99 0.54 10.56
N TRP A 156 -11.80 0.80 9.55
CA TRP A 156 -11.32 0.89 8.16
C TRP A 156 -10.43 2.12 7.94
N GLU A 157 -10.62 3.21 8.69
CA GLU A 157 -9.81 4.42 8.63
C GLU A 157 -8.36 4.15 9.07
N ASP A 158 -8.17 3.23 10.00
CA ASP A 158 -6.83 2.82 10.45
C ASP A 158 -6.06 2.11 9.33
N SER A 159 -6.74 1.47 8.38
CA SER A 159 -6.08 0.92 7.19
C SER A 159 -5.52 2.01 6.26
N VAL A 160 -6.15 3.18 6.21
CA VAL A 160 -5.68 4.36 5.45
C VAL A 160 -4.40 4.92 6.08
N VAL A 161 -4.36 5.02 7.41
CA VAL A 161 -3.14 5.40 8.14
C VAL A 161 -2.04 4.37 7.95
N ALA A 162 -2.37 3.08 7.99
CA ALA A 162 -1.41 2.01 7.70
C ALA A 162 -0.82 2.14 6.29
N TYR A 163 -1.66 2.40 5.29
CA TYR A 163 -1.21 2.61 3.91
C TYR A 163 -0.22 3.77 3.83
N GLN A 164 -0.49 4.89 4.51
CA GLN A 164 0.45 6.01 4.59
C GLN A 164 1.83 5.58 5.12
N ARG A 165 1.82 4.84 6.23
CA ARG A 165 3.02 4.43 6.96
C ARG A 165 3.80 3.30 6.29
N MET A 166 3.14 2.44 5.52
CA MET A 166 3.74 1.23 4.94
C MET A 166 4.04 1.35 3.45
N ILE A 167 3.23 2.11 2.71
CA ILE A 167 3.32 2.22 1.26
C ILE A 167 3.72 3.65 0.88
N GLN A 168 2.89 4.63 1.24
CA GLN A 168 3.05 6.02 0.79
C GLN A 168 4.39 6.64 1.18
N TYR A 169 4.97 6.28 2.33
CA TYR A 169 6.27 6.82 2.77
C TYR A 169 7.42 6.59 1.77
N ARG A 170 7.30 5.53 0.94
CA ARG A 170 8.27 5.18 -0.12
C ARG A 170 8.10 6.03 -1.38
N TYR A 171 6.98 6.73 -1.53
CA TYR A 171 6.72 7.60 -2.65
C TYR A 171 7.47 8.92 -2.49
N LYS A 172 8.23 9.30 -3.52
CA LYS A 172 9.08 10.51 -3.55
C LYS A 172 8.65 11.51 -4.63
N GLY A 173 7.42 11.40 -5.12
CA GLY A 173 6.92 12.18 -6.26
C GLY A 173 7.03 11.44 -7.60
N GLY A 174 6.58 12.10 -8.67
CA GLY A 174 6.54 11.56 -10.03
C GLY A 174 5.29 10.73 -10.33
N ASN A 175 5.32 9.91 -11.37
CA ASN A 175 4.17 9.11 -11.79
C ASN A 175 3.83 8.02 -10.75
N TYR A 176 2.60 8.05 -10.22
CA TYR A 176 2.18 7.15 -9.16
C TYR A 176 2.05 5.68 -9.61
N PHE A 177 1.59 5.42 -10.84
CA PHE A 177 1.50 4.06 -11.38
C PHE A 177 2.88 3.41 -11.54
N GLN A 178 3.88 4.19 -11.98
CA GLN A 178 5.26 3.72 -12.03
C GLN A 178 5.82 3.45 -10.64
N PHE A 179 5.46 4.28 -9.65
CA PHE A 179 5.81 4.02 -8.25
C PHE A 179 5.25 2.68 -7.77
N LEU A 180 3.94 2.41 -7.97
CA LEU A 180 3.31 1.15 -7.58
C LEU A 180 3.96 -0.07 -8.26
N LYS A 181 4.29 0.05 -9.55
CA LYS A 181 5.01 -0.99 -10.30
C LYS A 181 6.40 -1.22 -9.71
N ARG A 182 7.15 -0.16 -9.41
CA ARG A 182 8.52 -0.23 -8.89
C ARG A 182 8.61 -0.88 -7.51
N ILE A 183 7.63 -0.62 -6.63
CA ILE A 183 7.61 -1.23 -5.30
C ILE A 183 7.08 -2.68 -5.31
N GLY A 184 6.63 -3.18 -6.47
CA GLY A 184 6.02 -4.50 -6.57
C GLY A 184 4.73 -4.61 -5.75
N TYR A 185 3.86 -3.59 -5.83
CA TYR A 185 2.66 -3.54 -4.98
C TYR A 185 1.75 -4.77 -5.14
N ALA A 186 1.61 -5.27 -6.36
CA ALA A 186 0.85 -6.48 -6.68
C ALA A 186 1.63 -7.37 -7.65
N GLU A 187 1.46 -8.68 -7.52
CA GLU A 187 2.10 -9.68 -8.39
C GLU A 187 1.46 -9.72 -9.79
N ASP A 188 0.17 -9.36 -9.89
CA ASP A 188 -0.54 -9.39 -11.17
C ASP A 188 0.05 -8.37 -12.16
N PRO A 189 0.59 -8.80 -13.32
CA PRO A 189 1.16 -7.89 -14.32
C PRO A 189 0.12 -6.93 -14.90
N ARG A 190 -1.17 -7.27 -14.83
CA ARG A 190 -2.30 -6.43 -15.29
C ARG A 190 -2.83 -5.49 -14.21
N TYR A 191 -2.28 -5.51 -13.00
CA TYR A 191 -2.74 -4.68 -11.88
C TYR A 191 -2.84 -3.19 -12.25
N ILE A 192 -1.77 -2.63 -12.81
CA ILE A 192 -1.71 -1.22 -13.20
C ILE A 192 -2.78 -0.88 -14.24
N VAL A 193 -3.02 -1.78 -15.20
CA VAL A 193 -4.03 -1.58 -16.25
C VAL A 193 -5.44 -1.59 -15.66
N LYS A 194 -5.74 -2.54 -14.75
CA LYS A 194 -7.02 -2.59 -14.03
C LYS A 194 -7.23 -1.34 -13.20
N LEU A 195 -6.22 -0.92 -12.46
CA LEU A 195 -6.27 0.27 -11.62
C LEU A 195 -6.51 1.54 -12.46
N ALA A 196 -5.82 1.70 -13.58
CA ALA A 196 -6.03 2.84 -14.47
C ALA A 196 -7.46 2.91 -15.03
N ARG A 197 -8.06 1.76 -15.36
CA ARG A 197 -9.48 1.68 -15.77
C ARG A 197 -10.43 2.09 -14.65
N MET A 198 -10.18 1.62 -13.43
CA MET A 198 -10.96 2.02 -12.24
C MET A 198 -10.87 3.52 -11.98
N VAL A 199 -9.66 4.10 -12.01
CA VAL A 199 -9.45 5.55 -11.85
C VAL A 199 -10.23 6.34 -12.90
N LYS A 200 -10.20 5.90 -14.16
CA LYS A 200 -10.96 6.55 -15.24
C LYS A 200 -12.47 6.50 -15.01
N SER A 201 -13.00 5.39 -14.47
CA SER A 201 -14.41 5.27 -14.11
C SER A 201 -14.78 6.24 -12.98
N ILE A 202 -14.06 6.19 -11.87
CA ILE A 202 -14.30 7.02 -10.69
C ILE A 202 -14.19 8.51 -11.04
N TYR A 203 -13.22 8.89 -11.88
CA TYR A 203 -13.08 10.26 -12.33
C TYR A 203 -14.33 10.78 -13.05
N LYS A 204 -14.93 9.95 -13.92
CA LYS A 204 -16.19 10.32 -14.58
C LYS A 204 -17.33 10.47 -13.58
N ASP A 205 -17.41 9.56 -12.61
CA ASP A 205 -18.49 9.54 -11.62
C ASP A 205 -18.42 10.69 -10.62
N VAL A 206 -17.20 11.10 -10.23
CA VAL A 206 -16.96 12.12 -9.20
C VAL A 206 -16.83 13.53 -9.78
N VAL A 207 -16.24 13.69 -10.98
CA VAL A 207 -15.91 15.01 -11.53
C VAL A 207 -16.86 15.45 -12.63
N THR A 208 -17.47 14.52 -13.36
CA THR A 208 -18.33 14.84 -14.53
C THR A 208 -19.82 14.82 -14.19
N ARG A 209 -20.19 14.55 -12.93
CA ARG A 209 -21.56 14.68 -12.39
C ARG A 209 -21.66 15.93 -11.54
#